data_AF-V4NV25-F1
#
_entry.id   AF-V4NV25-F1
#
_cell.length_a   1.000
_cell.length_b   1.000
_cell.length_c   1.000
_cell.angle_alpha   90.00
_cell.angle_beta   90.00
_cell.angle_gamma   90.00
#
_symmetry.space_group_name_H-M   'P 1'
#
loop_
_entity.id
_entity.type
_entity.pdbx_description
1 polymer ?
#
loop_
_entity_poly.entity_id
_entity_poly.type
_entity_poly.pdbx_seq_one_letter_code
_entity_poly.pdbx_strand_id
1 'polypeptide(L)'
;MTLVGLAAYAQQSGAQWGARNPVTKCADITSKTLPPVAALQGLVRCERETINASDELWLVEDLVIKASKPRPHMGRGEYMTMPDSDVKKPVHSLQGSFTWVVCRDPKAVKIGGGNPALNCSRSRVEKAQGACWMTVFGTWRCNMTGPSGPAQTNLPPPPKG
;
A
#
# COMPACT_ATOMS: atom_id res chain seq x y z
N MET A 1 24.71 28.82 -17.80
CA MET A 1 23.33 28.60 -17.28
C MET A 1 22.95 27.18 -17.64
N THR A 2 23.11 26.25 -16.71
CA THR A 2 22.84 24.82 -16.95
C THR A 2 21.46 24.51 -16.40
N LEU A 3 20.53 24.16 -17.29
CA LEU A 3 19.18 23.72 -16.94
C LEU A 3 19.29 22.41 -16.15
N VAL A 4 18.94 22.47 -14.87
CA VAL A 4 18.76 21.27 -14.03
C VAL A 4 17.46 20.61 -14.48
N GLY A 5 17.59 19.50 -15.21
CA GLY A 5 16.45 18.66 -15.58
C GLY A 5 15.82 18.07 -14.33
N LEU A 6 14.54 18.36 -14.11
CA LEU A 6 13.70 17.65 -13.16
C LEU A 6 13.65 16.18 -13.58
N ALA A 7 14.32 15.30 -12.84
CA ALA A 7 14.11 13.87 -12.98
C ALA A 7 12.64 13.59 -12.61
N ALA A 8 11.82 13.31 -13.62
CA ALA A 8 10.51 12.73 -13.39
C ALA A 8 10.74 11.39 -12.70
N TYR A 9 10.34 11.26 -11.42
CA TYR A 9 10.32 9.99 -10.74
C TYR A 9 9.45 9.03 -11.56
N ALA A 10 10.08 8.01 -12.15
CA ALA A 10 9.36 7.03 -12.95
C ALA A 10 8.35 6.32 -12.05
N GLN A 11 7.07 6.42 -12.41
CA GLN A 11 6.01 5.63 -11.78
C GLN A 11 6.36 4.15 -11.94
N GLN A 12 6.38 3.39 -10.86
CA GLN A 12 6.56 1.95 -10.95
C GLN A 12 5.44 1.35 -11.80
N SER A 13 5.79 0.45 -12.72
CA SER A 13 4.86 -0.12 -13.71
C SER A 13 4.60 -1.59 -13.40
N GLY A 14 3.33 -1.99 -13.37
CA GLY A 14 2.92 -3.39 -13.23
C GLY A 14 2.99 -4.19 -14.53
N ALA A 15 3.34 -3.53 -15.64
CA ALA A 15 3.28 -4.11 -16.99
C ALA A 15 4.14 -5.38 -17.13
N GLN A 16 5.29 -5.46 -16.44
CA GLN A 16 6.16 -6.63 -16.43
C GLN A 16 5.44 -7.88 -15.91
N TRP A 17 4.57 -7.73 -14.91
CA TRP A 17 3.78 -8.83 -14.33
C TRP A 17 2.44 -9.04 -15.03
N GLY A 18 2.12 -8.27 -16.08
CA GLY A 18 0.80 -8.28 -16.71
C GLY A 18 -0.30 -7.67 -15.84
N ALA A 19 0.05 -6.93 -14.80
CA ALA A 19 -0.87 -6.38 -13.80
C ALA A 19 -1.08 -4.86 -13.94
N ARG A 20 -2.06 -4.31 -13.22
CA ARG A 20 -2.14 -2.86 -12.99
C ARG A 20 -0.89 -2.31 -12.30
N ASN A 21 -0.68 -1.01 -12.44
CA ASN A 21 0.40 -0.31 -11.76
C ASN A 21 0.16 -0.28 -10.23
N PRO A 22 1.22 -0.43 -9.43
CA PRO A 22 1.16 -0.12 -8.01
C PRO A 22 0.98 1.38 -7.80
N VAL A 23 0.23 1.75 -6.77
CA VAL A 23 0.24 3.12 -6.24
C VAL A 23 1.49 3.22 -5.39
N THR A 24 2.53 3.93 -5.84
CA THR A 24 3.79 4.09 -5.07
C THR A 24 4.12 5.54 -4.74
N LYS A 25 3.35 6.48 -5.29
CA LYS A 25 3.45 7.90 -5.00
C LYS A 25 2.25 8.32 -4.17
N CYS A 26 2.49 8.73 -2.93
CA CYS A 26 1.42 9.09 -2.01
C CYS A 26 0.97 10.51 -2.34
N ALA A 27 -0.33 10.76 -2.24
CA ALA A 27 -0.84 12.12 -2.35
C ALA A 27 -0.42 12.93 -1.12
N ASP A 28 0.06 14.16 -1.34
CA ASP A 28 0.37 15.11 -0.28
C ASP A 28 -0.91 15.79 0.21
N ILE A 29 -1.66 15.10 1.07
CA ILE A 29 -2.94 15.58 1.59
C ILE A 29 -2.70 16.39 2.86
N THR A 30 -2.96 17.70 2.81
CA THR A 30 -2.66 18.66 3.89
C THR A 30 -3.89 19.13 4.67
N SER A 31 -5.02 18.40 4.60
CA SER A 31 -6.25 18.78 5.29
C SER A 31 -6.10 18.75 6.82
N LYS A 32 -6.75 19.70 7.51
CA LYS A 32 -6.75 19.76 8.99
C LYS A 32 -7.52 18.61 9.66
N THR A 33 -8.46 18.02 8.95
CA THR A 33 -9.27 16.88 9.40
C THR A 33 -8.89 15.63 8.63
N LEU A 34 -9.29 14.46 9.16
CA LEU A 34 -9.11 13.19 8.48
C LEU A 34 -9.70 13.24 7.05
N PRO A 35 -8.96 12.81 6.02
CA PRO A 35 -9.46 12.76 4.64
C PRO A 35 -10.65 11.80 4.44
N PRO A 36 -11.41 11.95 3.34
CA PRO A 36 -12.45 10.99 2.96
C PRO A 36 -11.90 9.57 2.76
N VAL A 37 -12.74 8.54 2.94
CA VAL A 37 -12.33 7.12 2.88
C VAL A 37 -11.56 6.78 1.60
N ALA A 38 -11.97 7.30 0.43
CA ALA A 38 -11.27 7.07 -0.84
C ALA A 38 -9.81 7.57 -0.81
N ALA A 39 -9.57 8.71 -0.17
CA ALA A 39 -8.22 9.24 0.01
C ALA A 39 -7.40 8.37 0.98
N LEU A 40 -8.01 7.87 2.06
CA LEU A 40 -7.35 6.94 2.98
C LEU A 40 -6.97 5.63 2.28
N GLN A 41 -7.84 5.10 1.43
CA GLN A 41 -7.55 3.92 0.61
C GLN A 41 -6.35 4.16 -0.31
N GLY A 42 -6.27 5.34 -0.94
CA GLY A 42 -5.12 5.73 -1.75
C GLY A 42 -3.81 5.82 -0.94
N LEU A 43 -3.86 6.38 0.27
CA LEU A 43 -2.70 6.45 1.17
C LEU A 43 -2.25 5.06 1.64
N VAL A 44 -3.19 4.19 2.05
CA VAL A 44 -2.87 2.81 2.45
C VAL A 44 -2.28 2.03 1.27
N ARG A 45 -2.86 2.13 0.06
CA ARG A 45 -2.26 1.52 -1.13
C ARG A 45 -0.86 2.04 -1.36
N CYS A 46 -0.66 3.35 -1.33
CA CYS A 46 0.66 3.93 -1.51
C CYS A 46 1.73 3.40 -0.54
N GLU A 47 1.37 3.23 0.71
CA GLU A 47 2.28 2.72 1.75
C GLU A 47 2.58 1.23 1.60
N ARG A 48 1.66 0.46 0.99
CA ARG A 48 1.69 -1.01 0.98
C ARG A 48 2.06 -1.61 -0.37
N GLU A 49 1.78 -0.92 -1.47
CA GLU A 49 2.06 -1.40 -2.82
C GLU A 49 3.48 -1.05 -3.22
N THR A 50 4.18 -2.01 -3.82
CA THR A 50 5.59 -1.84 -4.18
C THR A 50 6.04 -2.93 -5.16
N ILE A 51 7.13 -2.67 -5.85
CA ILE A 51 7.99 -3.71 -6.42
C ILE A 51 9.14 -3.92 -5.45
N ASN A 52 9.23 -5.10 -4.87
CA ASN A 52 10.26 -5.39 -3.86
C ASN A 52 11.61 -5.75 -4.50
N ALA A 53 12.65 -5.87 -3.67
CA ALA A 53 14.01 -6.20 -4.14
C ALA A 53 14.15 -7.60 -4.76
N SER A 54 13.15 -8.47 -4.55
CA SER A 54 13.07 -9.82 -5.15
C SER A 54 12.27 -9.83 -6.45
N ASP A 55 11.99 -8.66 -7.03
CA ASP A 55 11.23 -8.49 -8.28
C ASP A 55 9.80 -9.08 -8.21
N GLU A 56 9.19 -8.98 -7.03
CA GLU A 56 7.77 -9.26 -6.83
C GLU A 56 6.98 -7.96 -6.82
N LEU A 57 5.86 -7.94 -7.53
CA LEU A 57 4.87 -6.88 -7.47
C LEU A 57 3.86 -7.18 -6.36
N TRP A 58 3.80 -6.31 -5.36
CA TRP A 58 2.88 -6.36 -4.25
C TRP A 58 1.78 -5.31 -4.42
N LEU A 59 0.52 -5.77 -4.43
CA LEU A 59 -0.66 -4.93 -4.59
C LEU A 59 -1.68 -5.16 -3.47
N VAL A 60 -2.53 -4.16 -3.24
CA VAL A 60 -3.63 -4.22 -2.27
C VAL A 60 -4.97 -4.08 -3.01
N GLU A 61 -5.78 -5.15 -2.97
CA GLU A 61 -7.12 -5.19 -3.54
C GLU A 61 -8.21 -5.31 -2.47
N ASP A 62 -9.47 -5.08 -2.84
CA ASP A 62 -10.65 -5.22 -1.96
C ASP A 62 -10.51 -4.51 -0.61
N LEU A 63 -9.86 -3.34 -0.63
CA LEU A 63 -9.50 -2.59 0.56
C LEU A 63 -10.73 -1.92 1.16
N VAL A 64 -11.08 -2.34 2.38
CA VAL A 64 -12.14 -1.77 3.19
C VAL A 64 -11.52 -1.10 4.40
N ILE A 65 -11.89 0.16 4.66
CA ILE A 65 -11.37 0.95 5.78
C ILE A 65 -12.53 1.51 6.60
N LYS A 66 -12.42 1.36 7.91
CA LYS A 66 -13.20 2.09 8.91
C LYS A 66 -12.21 2.82 9.82
N ALA A 67 -12.33 4.14 9.89
CA ALA A 67 -11.50 4.96 10.76
C ALA A 67 -12.23 5.27 12.07
N SER A 68 -11.49 5.24 13.17
CA SER A 68 -12.00 5.66 14.48
C SER A 68 -12.16 7.18 14.57
N LYS A 69 -12.83 7.63 15.65
CA LYS A 69 -12.67 9.00 16.16
C LYS A 69 -11.19 9.29 16.47
N PRO A 70 -10.76 10.57 16.45
CA PRO A 70 -9.40 10.94 16.79
C PRO A 70 -9.07 10.53 18.22
N ARG A 71 -7.85 10.05 18.44
CA ARG A 71 -7.28 9.78 19.77
C ARG A 71 -5.92 10.47 19.92
N PRO A 72 -5.45 10.70 21.15
CA PRO A 72 -4.08 11.17 21.38
C PRO A 72 -3.05 10.23 20.75
N HIS A 73 -1.97 10.81 20.25
CA HIS A 73 -0.78 10.08 19.82
C HIS A 73 -0.07 9.50 21.05
N MET A 74 0.23 8.20 21.05
CA MET A 74 0.84 7.49 22.18
C MET A 74 2.38 7.46 22.14
N GLY A 75 2.97 8.09 21.13
CA GLY A 75 4.42 8.23 21.00
C GLY A 75 5.07 6.87 20.80
N ARG A 76 6.00 6.49 21.68
CA ARG A 76 6.62 5.15 21.66
C ARG A 76 5.66 4.02 22.01
N GLY A 77 4.49 4.32 22.59
CA GLY A 77 3.45 3.34 22.90
C GLY A 77 2.56 2.98 21.71
N GLU A 78 2.81 3.55 20.53
CA GLU A 78 2.08 3.20 19.32
C GLU A 78 2.44 1.78 18.87
N TYR A 79 1.43 1.00 18.50
CA TYR A 79 1.62 -0.41 18.14
C TYR A 79 2.31 -0.60 16.78
N MET A 80 2.37 0.46 15.96
CA MET A 80 3.02 0.45 14.66
C MET A 80 3.92 1.66 14.48
N THR A 81 4.95 1.50 13.65
CA THR A 81 5.82 2.60 13.26
C THR A 81 5.03 3.62 12.44
N MET A 82 5.13 4.89 12.84
CA MET A 82 4.55 6.02 12.14
C MET A 82 5.66 7.03 11.81
N PRO A 83 6.36 6.85 10.68
CA PRO A 83 7.44 7.76 10.29
C PRO A 83 6.96 9.22 10.24
N ASP A 84 7.83 10.11 10.71
CA ASP A 84 7.62 11.55 10.75
C ASP A 84 6.35 12.00 11.47
N SER A 85 5.73 11.16 12.31
CA SER A 85 4.49 11.49 13.01
C SER A 85 4.65 12.73 13.90
N ASP A 86 3.76 13.71 13.74
CA ASP A 86 3.65 14.81 14.69
C ASP A 86 2.91 14.31 15.94
N VAL A 87 3.66 14.08 17.02
CA VAL A 87 3.14 13.61 18.31
C VAL A 87 2.16 14.59 18.97
N LYS A 88 2.06 15.83 18.48
CA LYS A 88 1.08 16.83 18.94
C LYS A 88 -0.25 16.74 18.19
N LYS A 89 -0.35 15.91 17.15
CA LYS A 89 -1.57 15.72 16.34
C LYS A 89 -2.28 14.43 16.75
N PRO A 90 -3.62 14.38 16.61
CA PRO A 90 -4.34 13.16 16.87
C PRO A 90 -4.03 12.08 15.82
N VAL A 91 -4.18 10.82 16.25
CA VAL A 91 -4.13 9.64 15.38
C VAL A 91 -5.54 9.09 15.22
N HIS A 92 -5.83 8.52 14.06
CA HIS A 92 -7.06 7.76 13.83
C HIS A 92 -6.70 6.29 13.65
N SER A 93 -7.20 5.42 14.53
CA SER A 93 -7.04 3.97 14.36
C SER A 93 -7.87 3.50 13.18
N LEU A 94 -7.35 2.55 12.41
CA LEU A 94 -8.05 1.94 11.28
C LEU A 94 -8.38 0.49 11.61
N GLN A 95 -9.54 0.05 11.14
CA GLN A 95 -9.95 -1.35 11.07
C GLN A 95 -10.51 -1.65 9.69
N GLY A 96 -10.42 -2.90 9.28
CA GLY A 96 -11.05 -3.35 8.06
C GLY A 96 -10.38 -4.59 7.53
N SER A 97 -10.24 -4.64 6.21
CA SER A 97 -9.79 -5.84 5.52
C SER A 97 -9.25 -5.49 4.15
N PHE A 98 -8.38 -6.34 3.61
CA PHE A 98 -7.91 -6.19 2.24
C PHE A 98 -7.37 -7.53 1.72
N THR A 99 -7.12 -7.60 0.42
CA THR A 99 -6.51 -8.76 -0.24
C THR A 99 -5.11 -8.39 -0.67
N TRP A 100 -4.10 -9.10 -0.17
CA TRP A 100 -2.76 -9.06 -0.76
C TRP A 100 -2.81 -9.74 -2.12
N VAL A 101 -2.22 -9.10 -3.12
CA VAL A 101 -1.91 -9.73 -4.40
C VAL A 101 -0.41 -9.65 -4.62
N VAL A 102 0.25 -10.79 -4.76
CA VAL A 102 1.70 -10.87 -4.96
C VAL A 102 1.97 -11.58 -6.28
N CYS A 103 2.60 -10.88 -7.21
CA CYS A 103 2.93 -11.39 -8.53
C CYS A 103 4.44 -11.55 -8.69
N ARG A 104 4.85 -12.67 -9.30
CA ARG A 104 6.25 -12.96 -9.64
C ARG A 104 6.50 -12.72 -11.12
N ASP A 105 7.76 -12.47 -11.49
CA ASP A 105 8.12 -12.33 -12.91
C ASP A 105 7.61 -13.54 -13.72
N PRO A 106 6.77 -13.34 -14.76
CA PRO A 106 6.32 -14.40 -15.65
C PRO A 106 7.46 -15.26 -16.23
N LYS A 107 8.65 -14.67 -16.45
CA LYS A 107 9.82 -15.44 -16.92
C LYS A 107 10.31 -16.41 -15.87
N ALA A 108 10.41 -15.98 -14.61
CA ALA A 108 10.81 -16.84 -13.50
C ALA A 108 9.80 -17.99 -13.30
N VAL A 109 8.50 -17.70 -13.41
CA VAL A 109 7.44 -18.71 -13.38
C VAL A 109 7.61 -19.73 -14.52
N LYS A 110 7.91 -19.27 -15.74
CA LYS A 110 8.18 -20.14 -16.89
C LYS A 110 9.38 -21.06 -16.66
N ILE A 111 10.48 -20.52 -16.15
CA ILE A 111 11.71 -21.28 -15.88
C ILE A 111 11.44 -22.40 -14.86
N GLY A 112 10.59 -22.13 -13.87
CA GLY A 112 10.13 -23.13 -12.91
C GLY A 112 9.08 -24.12 -13.43
N GLY A 113 8.73 -24.09 -14.73
CA GLY A 113 7.74 -24.98 -15.34
C GLY A 113 6.28 -24.58 -15.09
N GLY A 114 6.02 -23.41 -14.50
CA GLY A 114 4.67 -22.88 -14.28
C GLY A 114 4.08 -22.18 -15.51
N ASN A 115 2.80 -21.81 -15.42
CA ASN A 115 2.13 -21.02 -16.44
C ASN A 115 2.40 -19.51 -16.25
N PRO A 116 3.09 -18.82 -17.17
CA PRO A 116 3.41 -17.40 -17.03
C PRO A 116 2.19 -16.47 -16.95
N ALA A 117 1.02 -16.91 -17.44
CA ALA A 117 -0.23 -16.16 -17.33
C ALA A 117 -0.89 -16.29 -15.93
N LEU A 118 -0.38 -17.19 -15.09
CA LEU A 118 -0.86 -17.46 -13.73
C LEU A 118 0.25 -17.21 -12.72
N ASN A 119 0.83 -16.01 -12.77
CA ASN A 119 2.03 -15.63 -12.04
C ASN A 119 1.76 -14.97 -10.67
N CYS A 120 0.50 -14.92 -10.22
CA CYS A 120 0.12 -14.23 -9.00
C CYS A 120 -0.49 -15.16 -7.95
N SER A 121 -0.47 -14.67 -6.72
CA SER A 121 -1.15 -15.26 -5.58
C SER A 121 -1.96 -14.21 -4.84
N ARG A 122 -3.01 -14.65 -4.16
CA ARG A 122 -3.88 -13.80 -3.34
C ARG A 122 -4.00 -14.33 -1.93
N SER A 123 -3.89 -13.45 -0.94
CA SER A 123 -4.08 -13.79 0.47
C SER A 123 -4.97 -12.77 1.14
N ARG A 124 -6.07 -13.22 1.73
CA ARG A 124 -7.04 -12.34 2.37
C ARG A 124 -6.60 -11.98 3.78
N VAL A 125 -6.64 -10.70 4.13
CA VAL A 125 -6.41 -10.15 5.47
C VAL A 125 -7.76 -9.68 6.02
N GLU A 126 -8.44 -10.53 6.79
CA GLU A 126 -9.81 -10.24 7.26
C GLU A 126 -9.88 -9.28 8.45
N LYS A 127 -8.84 -9.27 9.29
CA LYS A 127 -8.77 -8.45 10.51
C LYS A 127 -7.59 -7.48 10.41
N ALA A 128 -7.62 -6.63 9.39
CA ALA A 128 -6.60 -5.61 9.21
C ALA A 128 -6.80 -4.47 10.22
N GLN A 129 -5.70 -4.02 10.82
CA GLN A 129 -5.64 -2.91 11.75
C GLN A 129 -4.58 -1.92 11.27
N GLY A 130 -4.82 -0.63 11.49
CA GLY A 130 -3.95 0.42 10.99
C GLY A 130 -4.03 1.70 11.79
N ALA A 131 -3.37 2.72 11.27
CA ALA A 131 -3.48 4.08 11.74
C ALA A 131 -3.36 5.05 10.56
N CYS A 132 -4.05 6.18 10.67
CA CYS A 132 -3.74 7.38 9.92
C CYS A 132 -3.19 8.44 10.89
N TRP A 133 -2.09 9.07 10.49
CA TRP A 133 -1.43 10.11 11.27
C TRP A 133 -1.04 11.29 10.37
N MET A 134 -0.85 12.44 11.00
CA MET A 134 -0.30 13.62 10.36
C MET A 134 1.21 13.65 10.60
N THR A 135 1.98 13.94 9.56
CA THR A 135 3.43 14.13 9.67
C THR A 135 3.76 15.50 10.26
N VAL A 136 5.00 15.70 10.70
CA VAL A 136 5.54 17.01 11.10
C VAL A 136 5.52 18.04 9.95
N PHE A 137 5.35 17.59 8.71
CA PHE A 137 5.19 18.43 7.52
C PHE A 137 3.72 18.76 7.22
N GLY A 138 2.78 18.29 8.04
CA GLY A 138 1.35 18.57 7.88
C GLY A 138 0.66 17.73 6.81
N THR A 139 1.26 16.62 6.37
CA THR A 139 0.66 15.69 5.39
C THR A 139 0.11 14.44 6.07
N TRP A 140 -0.96 13.86 5.53
CA TRP A 140 -1.51 12.59 6.03
C TRP A 140 -0.75 11.38 5.49
N ARG A 141 -0.55 10.40 6.38
CA ARG A 141 -0.10 9.04 6.05
C ARG A 141 -1.06 8.04 6.68
N CYS A 142 -1.24 6.91 6.02
CA CYS A 142 -2.06 5.83 6.52
C CYS A 142 -1.42 4.48 6.20
N ASN A 143 -1.45 3.56 7.16
CA ASN A 143 -0.92 2.22 6.98
C ASN A 143 -1.84 1.21 7.67
N MET A 144 -1.98 0.01 7.09
CA MET A 144 -2.72 -1.11 7.66
C MET A 144 -1.92 -2.40 7.50
N THR A 145 -2.02 -3.28 8.48
CA THR A 145 -1.45 -4.63 8.46
C THR A 145 -2.37 -5.60 9.19
N GLY A 146 -2.13 -6.90 9.03
CA GLY A 146 -2.86 -7.92 9.75
C GLY A 146 -2.43 -9.32 9.33
N PRO A 147 -2.90 -10.35 10.05
CA PRO A 147 -2.63 -11.73 9.68
C PRO A 147 -3.30 -12.06 8.35
N SER A 148 -2.52 -12.55 7.39
CA SER A 148 -3.02 -13.07 6.12
C SER A 148 -3.47 -14.52 6.29
N GLY A 149 -4.62 -14.85 5.71
CA GLY A 149 -5.04 -16.24 5.49
C GLY A 149 -4.14 -16.95 4.46
N PRO A 150 -4.45 -18.23 4.17
CA PRO A 150 -3.71 -19.02 3.19
C PRO A 150 -3.70 -18.36 1.80
N ALA A 151 -2.57 -18.47 1.12
CA ALA A 151 -2.42 -17.96 -0.24
C ALA A 151 -3.11 -18.87 -1.25
N GLN A 152 -3.97 -18.30 -2.09
CA GLN A 152 -4.44 -18.91 -3.32
C GLN A 152 -3.43 -18.61 -4.42
N THR A 153 -2.84 -19.64 -5.03
CA THR A 153 -1.74 -19.50 -6.01
C THR A 153 -2.21 -19.78 -7.43
N ASN A 154 -1.34 -19.55 -8.41
CA ASN A 154 -1.61 -19.76 -9.84
C ASN A 154 -2.83 -18.96 -10.32
N LEU A 155 -2.92 -17.70 -9.90
CA LEU A 155 -3.97 -16.79 -10.29
C LEU A 155 -3.47 -15.85 -11.39
N PRO A 156 -4.36 -15.42 -12.30
CA PRO A 156 -4.02 -14.39 -13.25
C PRO A 156 -3.71 -13.06 -12.54
N PRO A 157 -2.87 -12.21 -13.14
CA PRO A 157 -2.63 -10.87 -12.61
C PRO A 157 -3.93 -10.04 -12.61
N PRO A 158 -4.08 -9.12 -11.66
CA PRO A 158 -5.21 -8.20 -11.66
C PRO A 158 -5.18 -7.33 -12.93
N PRO A 159 -6.34 -7.06 -13.54
CA PRO A 159 -6.40 -6.40 -14.84
C PRO A 159 -5.74 -5.02 -14.81
N LYS A 160 -5.15 -4.64 -15.94
CA LYS A 160 -4.62 -3.29 -16.15
C LYS A 160 -5.80 -2.31 -16.10
N GLY A 161 -5.71 -1.33 -15.21
CA GLY A 161 -6.68 -0.22 -15.13
C GLY A 161 -6.55 0.74 -16.30
#